data_AF-A0A387BJ58-F1
#
_entry.id   AF-A0A387BJ58-F1
#
_cell.length_a   1.000
_cell.length_b   1.000
_cell.length_c   1.000
_cell.angle_alpha   90.00
_cell.angle_beta   90.00
_cell.angle_gamma   90.00
#
_symmetry.space_group_name_H-M   'P 1'
#
loop_
_entity.id
_entity.type
_entity.pdbx_description
1 polymer ?
#
loop_
_entity_poly.entity_id
_entity_poly.type
_entity_poly.pdbx_seq_one_letter_code
_entity_poly.pdbx_strand_id
1 'polypeptide(L)'
;MAAFPNVKPITAMFFAFAIVLGLSDSLWIMALTMLATGLLLGFSPLVLGQIIVYAIIIVIFKSLSVLTDNIWLLSVLTAVLAMVFGVLISFISGMIYGFGAGGFVGYWLAGLPFDLAHAISTFIFFPIVMLILRRIKTLK
;
A
#
# COMPACT_ATOMS: atom_id res chain seq x y z
N MET A 1 5.30 -5.41 24.32
CA MET A 1 3.85 -5.41 24.00
C MET A 1 3.74 -5.83 22.54
N ALA A 2 3.20 -7.02 22.25
CA ALA A 2 3.00 -7.45 20.88
C ALA A 2 1.90 -6.57 20.27
N ALA A 3 2.32 -5.51 19.60
CA ALA A 3 1.42 -4.69 18.79
C ALA A 3 0.74 -5.63 17.78
N PHE A 4 -0.59 -5.55 17.70
CA PHE A 4 -1.40 -6.26 16.73
C PHE A 4 -0.68 -6.34 15.38
N PRO A 5 -0.61 -7.52 14.73
CA PRO A 5 -0.01 -7.60 13.42
C PRO A 5 -0.76 -6.61 12.53
N ASN A 6 -0.04 -5.70 11.87
CA ASN A 6 -0.56 -4.56 11.11
C ASN A 6 -1.21 -5.04 9.79
N VAL A 7 -2.14 -5.98 9.90
CA VAL A 7 -2.91 -6.64 8.84
C VAL A 7 -4.07 -5.71 8.51
N LYS A 8 -3.77 -4.59 7.86
CA LYS A 8 -4.79 -3.64 7.40
C LYS A 8 -5.03 -3.87 5.91
N PRO A 9 -6.29 -4.06 5.47
CA PRO A 9 -6.62 -4.24 4.05
C PRO A 9 -6.53 -2.93 3.24
N ILE A 10 -5.97 -1.86 3.81
CA ILE A 10 -5.99 -0.50 3.24
C ILE A 10 -5.29 -0.42 1.88
N THR A 11 -4.12 -1.04 1.73
CA THR A 11 -3.39 -1.08 0.46
C THR A 11 -4.16 -1.85 -0.60
N ALA A 12 -4.77 -2.97 -0.22
CA ALA A 12 -5.66 -3.73 -1.10
C ALA A 12 -6.86 -2.88 -1.56
N MET A 13 -7.43 -2.06 -0.68
CA MET A 13 -8.51 -1.14 -1.03
C MET A 13 -8.07 -0.09 -2.05
N PHE A 14 -6.91 0.53 -1.86
CA PHE A 14 -6.41 1.52 -2.84
C PHE A 14 -6.24 0.90 -4.22
N PHE A 15 -5.60 -0.26 -4.33
CA PHE A 15 -5.48 -0.95 -5.62
C PHE A 15 -6.85 -1.32 -6.23
N ALA A 16 -7.78 -1.81 -5.41
CA ALA A 16 -9.13 -2.14 -5.89
C ALA A 16 -9.90 -0.89 -6.37
N PHE A 17 -9.80 0.24 -5.67
CA PHE A 17 -10.38 1.51 -6.10
C PHE A 17 -9.77 2.01 -7.41
N ALA A 18 -8.47 1.83 -7.62
CA ALA A 18 -7.81 2.17 -8.88
C ALA A 18 -8.42 1.41 -10.08
N ILE A 19 -8.91 0.19 -9.87
CA ILE A 19 -9.62 -0.59 -10.90
C ILE A 19 -11.09 -0.13 -11.02
N VAL A 20 -11.81 -0.03 -9.92
CA VAL A 20 -13.27 0.11 -9.92
C VAL A 20 -13.75 1.54 -10.17
N LEU A 21 -13.08 2.52 -9.55
CA LEU A 21 -13.40 3.96 -9.60
C LEU A 21 -12.49 4.69 -10.60
N GLY A 22 -11.22 4.30 -10.67
CA GLY A 22 -10.23 4.90 -11.54
C GLY A 22 -9.01 5.42 -10.77
N LEU A 23 -7.97 5.82 -11.51
CA LEU A 23 -6.69 6.22 -10.92
C LEU A 23 -6.81 7.48 -10.05
N SER A 24 -7.44 8.53 -10.58
CA SER A 24 -7.60 9.82 -9.88
C SER A 24 -8.32 9.65 -8.54
N ASP A 25 -9.48 8.99 -8.55
CA ASP A 25 -10.28 8.78 -7.36
C ASP A 25 -9.53 7.95 -6.31
N SER A 26 -8.81 6.91 -6.74
CA SER A 26 -7.98 6.11 -5.86
C SER A 26 -6.86 6.94 -5.20
N LEU A 27 -6.23 7.86 -5.93
CA LEU A 27 -5.17 8.70 -5.40
C LEU A 27 -5.71 9.70 -4.36
N TRP A 28 -6.88 10.29 -4.62
CA TRP A 28 -7.54 11.17 -3.65
C TRP A 28 -7.95 10.43 -2.39
N ILE A 29 -8.59 9.27 -2.54
CA ILE A 29 -8.98 8.43 -1.39
C ILE A 29 -7.73 8.07 -0.58
N MET A 30 -6.65 7.65 -1.25
CA MET A 30 -5.39 7.33 -0.58
C MET A 30 -4.83 8.52 0.18
N ALA A 31 -4.68 9.68 -0.46
CA ALA A 31 -4.09 10.86 0.16
C ALA A 31 -4.90 11.31 1.39
N LEU A 32 -6.23 11.40 1.27
CA LEU A 32 -7.12 11.76 2.38
C LEU A 32 -7.04 10.74 3.51
N THR A 33 -6.97 9.44 3.19
CA THR A 33 -6.87 8.38 4.20
C THR A 33 -5.55 8.47 4.96
N MET A 34 -4.43 8.70 4.26
CA MET A 34 -3.12 8.84 4.90
C MET A 34 -3.04 10.10 5.77
N LEU A 35 -3.55 11.23 5.29
CA LEU A 35 -3.62 12.47 6.07
C LEU A 35 -4.50 12.29 7.31
N ALA A 36 -5.71 11.74 7.16
CA ALA A 36 -6.62 11.51 8.28
C ALA A 36 -5.99 10.56 9.32
N THR A 37 -5.39 9.46 8.87
CA THR A 37 -4.71 8.51 9.76
C THR A 37 -3.54 9.17 10.50
N GLY A 38 -2.75 10.00 9.80
CA GLY A 38 -1.68 10.78 10.42
C GLY A 38 -2.20 11.77 11.45
N LEU A 39 -3.27 12.49 11.18
CA LEU A 39 -3.86 13.44 12.13
C LEU A 39 -4.43 12.75 13.37
N LEU A 40 -5.06 11.58 13.20
CA LEU A 40 -5.71 10.84 14.29
C LEU A 40 -4.73 10.06 15.17
N LEU A 41 -3.68 9.47 14.59
CA LEU A 41 -2.74 8.60 15.30
C LEU A 41 -1.41 9.29 15.68
N GLY A 42 -1.25 10.55 15.32
CA GLY A 42 -0.03 11.33 15.52
C GLY A 42 0.67 11.63 14.21
N PHE A 43 0.81 12.93 13.89
CA PHE A 43 1.32 13.36 12.60
C PHE A 43 2.85 13.23 12.57
N SER A 44 3.34 12.39 11.66
CA SER A 44 4.77 12.24 11.39
C SER A 44 5.11 12.84 10.02
N PRO A 45 6.30 13.46 9.84
CA PRO A 45 6.80 13.83 8.51
C PRO A 45 6.78 12.67 7.52
N LEU A 46 6.85 11.42 8.03
CA LEU A 46 6.78 10.22 7.22
C LEU A 46 5.45 10.04 6.49
N VAL A 47 4.34 10.63 6.98
CA VAL A 47 3.01 10.57 6.33
C VAL A 47 3.06 11.13 4.92
N LEU A 48 3.80 12.23 4.70
CA LEU A 48 4.00 12.78 3.36
C LEU A 48 4.78 11.82 2.46
N GLY A 49 5.81 11.17 3.01
CA GLY A 49 6.54 10.11 2.34
C GLY A 49 5.64 8.95 1.94
N GLN A 50 4.74 8.52 2.83
CA GLN A 50 3.78 7.45 2.55
C GLN A 50 2.83 7.82 1.41
N ILE A 51 2.32 9.06 1.36
CA ILE A 51 1.46 9.53 0.26
C ILE A 51 2.20 9.43 -1.08
N ILE A 52 3.45 9.88 -1.13
CA ILE A 52 4.27 9.82 -2.35
C ILE A 52 4.51 8.36 -2.78
N VAL A 53 4.93 7.49 -1.86
CA VAL A 53 5.21 6.09 -2.18
C VAL A 53 3.94 5.35 -2.59
N TYR A 54 2.81 5.57 -1.90
CA TYR A 54 1.53 4.99 -2.28
C TYR A 54 1.09 5.46 -3.66
N ALA A 55 1.26 6.75 -3.99
CA ALA A 55 0.93 7.26 -5.32
C ALA A 55 1.74 6.54 -6.40
N ILE A 56 3.05 6.37 -6.19
CA ILE A 56 3.93 5.65 -7.13
C ILE A 56 3.44 4.21 -7.34
N ILE A 57 3.24 3.44 -6.27
CA ILE A 57 2.86 2.03 -6.43
C ILE A 57 1.44 1.88 -7.02
N ILE A 58 0.50 2.80 -6.73
CA ILE A 58 -0.85 2.78 -7.31
C ILE A 58 -0.79 3.06 -8.81
N VAL A 59 0.03 4.03 -9.24
CA VAL A 59 0.24 4.31 -10.67
C VAL A 59 0.83 3.08 -11.37
N ILE A 60 1.89 2.48 -10.81
CA ILE A 60 2.50 1.26 -11.36
C ILE A 60 1.47 0.13 -11.44
N PHE A 61 0.72 -0.12 -10.36
CA PHE A 61 -0.32 -1.12 -10.34
C PHE A 61 -1.37 -0.88 -11.43
N LYS A 62 -1.86 0.36 -11.56
CA LYS A 62 -2.88 0.69 -12.55
C LYS A 62 -2.35 0.47 -13.97
N SER A 63 -1.11 0.87 -14.25
CA SER A 63 -0.47 0.66 -15.55
C SER A 63 -0.25 -0.81 -15.89
N LEU A 64 0.07 -1.66 -14.90
CA LEU A 64 0.29 -3.09 -15.12
C LEU A 64 -1.00 -3.91 -15.09
N SER A 65 -2.03 -3.45 -14.39
CA SER A 65 -3.30 -4.19 -14.27
C SER A 65 -4.08 -4.26 -15.58
N VAL A 66 -3.78 -3.42 -16.57
CA VAL A 66 -4.37 -3.53 -17.92
C VAL A 66 -3.87 -4.75 -18.70
N LEU A 67 -2.78 -5.39 -18.25
CA LEU A 67 -2.17 -6.54 -18.92
C LEU A 67 -2.88 -7.87 -18.59
N THR A 68 -3.76 -7.89 -17.58
CA THR A 68 -4.44 -9.11 -17.16
C THR A 68 -5.71 -8.83 -16.37
N ASP A 69 -6.76 -9.61 -16.65
CA ASP A 69 -7.99 -9.63 -15.85
C ASP A 69 -7.99 -10.73 -14.78
N ASN A 70 -6.93 -11.54 -14.70
CA ASN A 70 -6.84 -12.62 -13.73
C ASN A 70 -6.63 -12.05 -12.31
N ILE A 71 -7.65 -12.21 -11.47
CA ILE A 71 -7.66 -11.67 -10.11
C ILE A 71 -6.50 -12.18 -9.26
N TRP A 72 -6.06 -13.42 -9.44
CA TRP A 72 -4.95 -13.99 -8.67
C TRP A 72 -3.62 -13.40 -9.09
N LEU A 73 -3.41 -13.18 -10.39
CA LEU A 73 -2.21 -12.51 -10.88
C LEU A 73 -2.16 -11.04 -10.42
N LEU A 74 -3.31 -10.35 -10.44
CA LEU A 74 -3.43 -9.02 -9.85
C LEU A 74 -3.15 -9.02 -8.35
N SER A 75 -3.59 -10.06 -7.63
CA SER A 75 -3.31 -10.22 -6.18
C SER A 75 -1.82 -10.42 -5.92
N VAL A 76 -1.13 -11.21 -6.74
CA VAL A 76 0.34 -11.35 -6.66
C VAL A 76 1.00 -10.00 -6.90
N LEU A 77 0.54 -9.25 -7.91
CA LEU A 77 1.09 -7.92 -8.21
C LEU A 77 0.91 -6.94 -7.04
N THR A 78 -0.26 -6.93 -6.37
CA THR A 78 -0.45 -6.06 -5.19
C THR A 78 0.47 -6.43 -4.03
N ALA A 79 0.74 -7.72 -3.83
CA ALA A 79 1.68 -8.20 -2.81
C ALA A 79 3.13 -7.77 -3.11
N VAL A 80 3.56 -7.92 -4.36
CA VAL A 80 4.89 -7.46 -4.81
C VAL A 80 5.03 -5.96 -4.61
N LEU A 81 4.02 -5.17 -5.00
CA LEU A 81 4.05 -3.72 -4.83
C LEU A 81 3.99 -3.29 -3.36
N ALA A 82 3.34 -4.06 -2.49
CA ALA A 82 3.40 -3.85 -1.04
C ALA A 82 4.83 -4.08 -0.47
N MET A 83 5.58 -5.06 -1.01
CA MET A 83 7.00 -5.20 -0.67
C MET A 83 7.83 -4.02 -1.18
N VAL A 84 7.57 -3.55 -2.41
CA VAL A 84 8.21 -2.36 -2.97
C VAL A 84 7.94 -1.12 -2.09
N PHE A 85 6.72 -0.98 -1.57
CA PHE A 85 6.40 0.07 -0.60
C PHE A 85 7.33 0.03 0.63
N GLY A 86 7.53 -1.14 1.22
CA GLY A 86 8.41 -1.34 2.40
C GLY A 86 9.86 -0.88 2.15
N VAL A 87 10.40 -1.21 0.97
CA VAL A 87 11.73 -0.75 0.54
C VAL A 87 11.77 0.77 0.41
N LEU A 88 10.82 1.35 -0.33
CA LEU A 88 10.79 2.79 -0.63
C LEU A 88 10.54 3.62 0.63
N ILE A 89 9.66 3.19 1.53
CA ILE A 89 9.39 3.93 2.76
C ILE A 89 10.58 3.84 3.72
N SER A 90 11.29 2.71 3.76
CA SER A 90 12.53 2.56 4.52
C SER A 90 13.61 3.52 4.00
N PHE A 91 13.68 3.69 2.68
CA PHE A 91 14.60 4.65 2.05
C PHE A 91 14.25 6.10 2.42
N ILE A 92 12.96 6.48 2.35
CA ILE A 92 12.51 7.82 2.78
C ILE A 92 12.78 8.05 4.26
N SER A 93 12.54 7.07 5.13
CA SER A 93 12.91 7.15 6.55
C SER A 93 14.40 7.43 6.72
N GLY A 94 15.26 6.80 5.92
CA GLY A 94 16.71 7.05 5.95
C GLY A 94 17.09 8.46 5.57
N MET A 95 16.40 9.05 4.59
CA MET A 95 16.61 10.45 4.23
C MET A 95 16.13 11.41 5.31
N ILE A 96 14.97 11.14 5.94
CA ILE A 96 14.37 12.02 6.95
C ILE A 96 15.16 11.98 8.27
N TYR A 97 15.58 10.79 8.71
CA TYR A 97 16.18 10.58 10.02
C TYR A 97 17.72 10.42 9.98
N GLY A 98 18.34 10.41 8.80
CA GLY A 98 19.79 10.61 8.64
C GLY A 98 20.68 9.40 8.94
N PHE A 99 20.18 8.17 8.87
CA PHE A 99 20.96 6.97 9.23
C PHE A 99 21.94 6.44 8.16
N GLY A 100 22.05 7.11 6.99
CA GLY A 100 23.01 6.78 5.92
C GLY A 100 22.78 5.41 5.26
N ALA A 101 23.60 5.04 4.28
CA ALA A 101 23.42 3.80 3.51
C ALA A 101 23.57 2.52 4.36
N GLY A 102 24.51 2.50 5.30
CA GLY A 102 24.70 1.37 6.22
C GLY A 102 23.53 1.20 7.21
N GLY A 103 23.01 2.31 7.75
CA GLY A 103 21.85 2.27 8.64
C GLY A 103 20.55 1.90 7.91
N PHE A 104 20.42 2.27 6.62
CA PHE A 104 19.28 1.87 5.79
C PHE A 104 19.14 0.36 5.69
N VAL A 105 20.23 -0.36 5.39
CA VAL A 105 20.18 -1.82 5.25
C VAL A 105 19.71 -2.48 6.53
N GLY A 106 20.26 -2.08 7.69
CA GLY A 106 19.83 -2.60 8.99
C GLY A 106 18.37 -2.32 9.28
N TYR A 107 17.92 -1.08 9.04
CA TYR A 107 16.53 -0.67 9.24
C TYR A 107 15.55 -1.44 8.33
N TRP A 108 15.88 -1.56 7.05
CA TRP A 108 15.06 -2.28 6.08
C TRP A 108 14.96 -3.78 6.40
N LEU A 109 16.09 -4.42 6.73
CA LEU A 109 16.10 -5.83 7.14
C LEU A 109 15.26 -6.08 8.40
N ALA A 110 15.31 -5.17 9.37
CA ALA A 110 14.48 -5.24 10.57
C ALA A 110 12.98 -5.07 10.27
N GLY A 111 12.63 -4.36 9.19
CA GLY A 111 11.25 -4.16 8.73
C GLY A 111 10.65 -5.34 7.95
N LEU A 112 11.48 -6.21 7.36
CA LEU A 112 11.03 -7.28 6.47
C LEU A 112 9.91 -8.18 7.01
N PRO A 113 9.89 -8.61 8.30
CA PRO A 113 8.79 -9.42 8.81
C PRO A 113 7.44 -8.69 8.74
N PHE A 114 7.44 -7.38 9.00
CA PHE A 114 6.24 -6.56 8.91
C PHE A 114 5.83 -6.31 7.46
N ASP A 115 6.79 -6.04 6.58
CA ASP A 115 6.53 -5.86 5.15
C ASP A 115 5.98 -7.13 4.51
N LEU A 116 6.51 -8.30 4.89
CA LEU A 116 6.03 -9.60 4.41
C LEU A 116 4.59 -9.87 4.91
N ALA A 117 4.31 -9.62 6.19
CA ALA A 117 2.96 -9.73 6.71
C ALA A 117 1.99 -8.77 6.00
N HIS A 118 2.44 -7.55 5.69
CA HIS A 118 1.67 -6.58 4.93
C HIS A 118 1.41 -7.05 3.49
N ALA A 119 2.42 -7.61 2.81
CA ALA A 119 2.28 -8.15 1.46
C ALA A 119 1.32 -9.35 1.40
N ILE A 120 1.45 -10.31 2.34
CA ILE A 120 0.58 -11.49 2.43
C ILE A 120 -0.87 -11.06 2.71
N SER A 121 -1.07 -10.12 3.63
CA SER A 121 -2.41 -9.62 3.90
C SER A 121 -3.00 -8.90 2.68
N THR A 122 -2.21 -8.08 1.98
CA THR A 122 -2.65 -7.41 0.75
C THR A 122 -3.04 -8.40 -0.35
N PHE A 123 -2.26 -9.48 -0.52
CA PHE A 123 -2.57 -10.59 -1.42
C PHE A 123 -3.95 -11.20 -1.12
N ILE A 124 -4.21 -11.52 0.15
CA ILE A 124 -5.46 -12.18 0.57
C ILE A 124 -6.66 -11.24 0.46
N PHE A 125 -6.51 -9.98 0.87
CA PHE A 125 -7.63 -9.04 0.93
C PHE A 125 -8.01 -8.45 -0.44
N PHE A 126 -7.07 -8.29 -1.36
CA PHE A 126 -7.36 -7.74 -2.69
C PHE A 126 -8.50 -8.45 -3.44
N PRO A 127 -8.53 -9.79 -3.61
CA PRO A 127 -9.63 -10.46 -4.29
C PRO A 127 -10.96 -10.33 -3.53
N ILE A 128 -10.92 -10.31 -2.19
CA ILE A 128 -12.10 -10.14 -1.33
C ILE A 128 -12.71 -8.74 -1.55
N VAL A 129 -11.89 -7.70 -1.51
CA VAL A 129 -12.33 -6.32 -1.73
C VAL A 129 -12.88 -6.15 -3.14
N MET A 130 -12.19 -6.70 -4.15
CA MET A 130 -12.65 -6.66 -5.54
C MET A 130 -14.02 -7.33 -5.73
N LEU A 131 -14.26 -8.46 -5.07
CA LEU A 131 -15.55 -9.15 -5.09
C LEU A 131 -16.67 -8.26 -4.52
N ILE A 132 -16.43 -7.65 -3.36
CA ILE A 132 -17.40 -6.76 -2.71
C ILE A 132 -17.72 -5.54 -3.59
N LEU A 133 -16.69 -4.85 -4.09
CA LEU A 133 -16.86 -3.64 -4.88
C LEU A 133 -17.55 -3.89 -6.23
N ARG A 134 -17.21 -4.98 -6.91
CA ARG A 134 -17.90 -5.36 -8.16
C ARG A 134 -19.38 -5.63 -7.92
N ARG A 135 -19.72 -6.29 -6.82
CA ARG A 135 -21.13 -6.56 -6.47
C ARG A 135 -21.92 -5.29 -6.17
N ILE A 136 -21.31 -4.31 -5.49
CA ILE A 136 -21.94 -3.01 -5.24
C ILE A 136 -22.16 -2.26 -6.56
N LYS A 137 -21.19 -2.31 -7.49
CA LYS A 137 -21.30 -1.64 -8.79
C LYS A 137 -22.42 -2.23 -9.65
N THR A 138 -22.69 -3.53 -9.58
CA THR A 138 -23.79 -4.18 -10.32
C THR A 138 -25.18 -3.93 -9.74
N LEU A 139 -25.28 -3.39 -8.51
CA LEU A 139 -26.56 -3.04 -7.88
C LEU A 139 -27.05 -1.62 -8.24
N LYS A 140 -26.23 -0.85 -8.95
CA LYS A 140 -26.59 0.48 -9.49
C LYS A 140 -26.94 0.34 -10.96
#